data_AF-A0A7K4W4E5-F1
#
_entry.id   AF-A0A7K4W4E5-F1
#
_cell.length_a   1.000
_cell.length_b   1.000
_cell.length_c   1.000
_cell.angle_alpha   90.00
_cell.angle_beta   90.00
_cell.angle_gamma   90.00
#
_symmetry.space_group_name_H-M   'P 1'
#
loop_
_entity.id
_entity.type
_entity.pdbx_description
1 polymer ?
#
loop_
_entity_poly.entity_id
_entity_poly.type
_entity_poly.pdbx_seq_one_letter_code
_entity_poly.pdbx_strand_id
1 'polypeptide(L)'
;MSQNPDKLHSSEEKLSGSEDGQEENSDNPDQSVRKRIRQSAPGSHRDDTHKSSSSRPVSIEELMETAKGVTNMALAHEIVVNGDFQIKPAELPEHSLEKKVRDIVHKAFWDCLEAQLKEDPPTYDHAIKLLGEIKENLLSFLLPGHTRLRNQITEVLDLDLIKQEAENGALDISKLVRFIIGMMGTLCAPARDEDIKKLNDIHEIVPLFRAIFSVLDLMKMDMANFAVSSIRPKLMQQSAEYERKKFQEFLEKQPNSLDLVTKWLQEAADDLAKLRHETLPPHSNDGATGGASTLCFTAVQNQAYLKLLKWDHVNRPFPETVLMDQTRFLEIQLELEQLLLVGTVLLVTFSAAGPALVDVPGFAEKIKTIVKVLLTGTHLPSFNLKESLATIGEKVCAEVNSYLSQHGFTPFSAERETVLKGQIQAVANPDNTICRLIDSRIQKLLENYLASSHQKTLPPILGGLGPIQRELEEVAAKYVRLVNYNKMVFSPYYDAVLGKILTKEEPQLVGKPEES
;
A
#
# COMPACT_ATOMS: atom_id res chain seq x y z
N MET A 1 32.47 -19.14 -50.25
CA MET A 1 32.58 -20.42 -49.51
C MET A 1 31.39 -20.45 -48.57
N SER A 2 30.34 -21.21 -48.88
CA SER A 2 30.23 -22.67 -48.65
C SER A 2 30.04 -22.96 -47.15
N GLN A 3 28.97 -23.63 -46.68
CA GLN A 3 27.92 -24.35 -47.43
C GLN A 3 26.59 -24.43 -46.63
N ASN A 4 25.53 -24.79 -47.35
CA ASN A 4 24.17 -25.20 -46.92
C ASN A 4 23.87 -26.51 -47.71
N PRO A 5 22.78 -27.29 -47.49
CA PRO A 5 21.69 -27.21 -46.50
C PRO A 5 21.29 -28.62 -45.94
N ASP A 6 20.01 -28.80 -45.60
CA ASP A 6 19.19 -30.04 -45.44
C ASP A 6 19.46 -31.01 -44.26
N LYS A 7 18.52 -31.45 -43.40
CA LYS A 7 17.03 -31.65 -43.39
C LYS A 7 16.53 -32.98 -43.98
N LEU A 8 16.02 -33.90 -43.12
CA LEU A 8 14.77 -34.71 -43.23
C LEU A 8 14.78 -35.93 -42.26
N HIS A 9 13.64 -36.23 -41.60
CA HIS A 9 13.09 -37.54 -41.09
C HIS A 9 14.02 -38.54 -40.32
N SER A 10 13.56 -39.47 -39.47
CA SER A 10 12.23 -40.02 -39.09
C SER A 10 12.25 -40.33 -37.56
N SER A 11 11.45 -41.17 -36.88
CA SER A 11 10.35 -42.12 -37.15
C SER A 11 9.51 -42.35 -35.86
N GLU A 12 8.45 -43.17 -35.92
CA GLU A 12 7.74 -43.71 -34.74
C GLU A 12 8.29 -45.09 -34.30
N GLU A 13 8.12 -45.47 -33.03
CA GLU A 13 7.86 -46.88 -32.68
C GLU A 13 7.10 -47.01 -31.33
N LYS A 14 6.29 -48.06 -31.20
CA LYS A 14 5.56 -48.47 -29.97
C LYS A 14 5.93 -49.91 -29.65
N LEU A 15 6.03 -50.26 -28.37
CA LEU A 15 5.95 -51.65 -27.90
C LEU A 15 5.37 -51.72 -26.48
N SER A 16 4.86 -52.89 -26.09
CA SER A 16 3.93 -53.04 -24.96
C SER A 16 3.96 -54.42 -24.33
N GLY A 17 3.81 -54.46 -23.00
CA GLY A 17 3.74 -55.68 -22.18
C GLY A 17 5.11 -56.24 -21.80
N SER A 18 5.22 -57.19 -20.87
CA SER A 18 4.26 -57.67 -19.85
C SER A 18 4.97 -58.68 -18.94
N GLU A 19 4.27 -59.15 -17.90
CA GLU A 19 4.67 -60.20 -16.93
C GLU A 19 5.64 -59.77 -15.81
N ASP A 20 5.62 -60.37 -14.62
CA ASP A 20 4.53 -60.75 -13.68
C ASP A 20 5.24 -61.17 -12.36
N GLY A 21 4.57 -61.17 -11.21
CA GLY A 21 5.17 -61.62 -9.95
C GLY A 21 4.40 -61.24 -8.68
N GLN A 22 3.66 -62.21 -8.15
CA GLN A 22 3.10 -62.24 -6.78
C GLN A 22 4.26 -62.30 -5.74
N GLU A 23 4.13 -62.04 -4.43
CA GLU A 23 3.02 -61.95 -3.46
C GLU A 23 3.42 -60.88 -2.37
N GLU A 24 2.76 -60.55 -1.25
CA GLU A 24 1.72 -61.19 -0.41
C GLU A 24 0.85 -60.12 0.33
N ASN A 25 0.05 -60.51 1.35
CA ASN A 25 -1.08 -59.74 1.91
C ASN A 25 -0.82 -59.05 3.27
N SER A 26 -1.50 -57.92 3.54
CA SER A 26 -1.95 -57.53 4.90
C SER A 26 -3.10 -56.51 4.87
N ASP A 27 -4.17 -56.77 5.61
CA ASP A 27 -5.42 -55.98 5.63
C ASP A 27 -5.37 -54.67 6.45
N ASN A 28 -6.27 -53.74 6.13
CA ASN A 28 -6.50 -52.49 6.88
C ASN A 28 -8.02 -52.18 7.00
N PRO A 29 -8.66 -52.39 8.18
CA PRO A 29 -10.12 -52.42 8.27
C PRO A 29 -10.75 -51.23 9.01
N ASP A 30 -11.20 -50.17 8.31
CA ASP A 30 -12.38 -49.38 8.77
C ASP A 30 -13.10 -48.53 7.68
N GLN A 31 -13.74 -49.18 6.69
CA GLN A 31 -14.72 -48.53 5.80
C GLN A 31 -16.02 -49.34 5.66
N SER A 32 -16.88 -49.36 6.69
CA SER A 32 -18.20 -50.02 6.58
C SER A 32 -19.35 -49.37 7.36
N VAL A 33 -19.43 -48.03 7.40
CA VAL A 33 -20.61 -47.31 7.95
C VAL A 33 -21.08 -46.17 7.05
N ARG A 34 -21.83 -46.48 5.98
CA ARG A 34 -22.75 -45.55 5.25
C ARG A 34 -23.55 -46.22 4.10
N LYS A 35 -24.45 -47.20 4.38
CA LYS A 35 -25.43 -47.68 3.37
C LYS A 35 -26.66 -48.41 3.94
N ARG A 36 -27.70 -47.63 4.27
CA ARG A 36 -29.16 -47.89 4.44
C ARG A 36 -29.70 -46.56 5.03
N ILE A 37 -30.87 -46.02 4.70
CA ILE A 37 -32.19 -46.61 4.41
C ILE A 37 -32.79 -46.02 3.11
N ARG A 38 -33.74 -46.73 2.47
CA ARG A 38 -34.62 -46.25 1.38
C ARG A 38 -36.05 -46.75 1.62
N GLN A 39 -37.03 -45.84 1.69
CA GLN A 39 -38.51 -45.99 1.66
C GLN A 39 -39.09 -44.60 2.03
N SER A 40 -40.16 -44.03 1.48
CA SER A 40 -41.08 -44.40 0.39
C SER A 40 -41.66 -43.13 -0.27
N ALA A 41 -42.31 -43.26 -1.43
CA ALA A 41 -43.16 -42.21 -2.06
C ALA A 41 -44.67 -42.59 -1.86
N PRO A 42 -45.71 -41.76 -2.14
CA PRO A 42 -45.85 -40.89 -3.33
C PRO A 42 -46.46 -39.48 -3.10
N GLY A 43 -46.45 -38.64 -4.15
CA GLY A 43 -47.18 -37.36 -4.20
C GLY A 43 -46.99 -36.65 -5.55
N SER A 44 -48.06 -36.07 -6.11
CA SER A 44 -48.04 -35.38 -7.42
C SER A 44 -47.92 -33.86 -7.25
N HIS A 45 -47.08 -33.21 -8.05
CA HIS A 45 -47.52 -32.29 -9.12
C HIS A 45 -46.34 -31.84 -10.00
N ARG A 46 -46.65 -31.37 -11.22
CA ARG A 46 -45.69 -30.70 -12.12
C ARG A 46 -45.66 -29.20 -11.81
N ASP A 47 -44.48 -28.60 -11.91
CA ASP A 47 -44.32 -27.30 -12.59
C ASP A 47 -42.88 -27.14 -13.10
N ASP A 48 -42.69 -26.39 -14.19
CA ASP A 48 -41.39 -26.15 -14.81
C ASP A 48 -40.75 -24.88 -14.25
N THR A 49 -39.55 -24.97 -13.68
CA THR A 49 -38.73 -23.78 -13.34
C THR A 49 -37.24 -24.06 -13.44
N HIS A 50 -36.54 -23.09 -14.04
CA HIS A 50 -35.10 -22.98 -14.31
C HIS A 50 -34.13 -23.90 -13.54
N LYS A 51 -33.23 -24.56 -14.30
CA LYS A 51 -31.99 -25.13 -13.76
C LYS A 51 -31.13 -24.01 -13.16
N SER A 52 -31.10 -23.90 -11.84
CA SER A 52 -30.06 -23.14 -11.15
C SER A 52 -28.69 -23.72 -11.46
N SER A 53 -27.70 -22.84 -11.65
CA SER A 53 -26.30 -23.25 -11.79
C SER A 53 -25.82 -23.87 -10.47
N SER A 54 -25.55 -25.17 -10.51
CA SER A 54 -24.96 -25.87 -9.36
C SER A 54 -23.58 -25.32 -9.07
N SER A 55 -23.46 -24.54 -8.00
CA SER A 55 -22.18 -24.03 -7.51
C SER A 55 -21.33 -25.22 -7.05
N ARG A 56 -20.23 -25.46 -7.77
CA ARG A 56 -19.24 -26.45 -7.33
C ARG A 56 -18.68 -26.01 -5.97
N PRO A 57 -18.53 -26.92 -4.98
CA PRO A 57 -17.80 -26.59 -3.77
C PRO A 57 -16.33 -26.31 -4.14
N VAL A 58 -15.86 -25.11 -3.83
CA VAL A 58 -14.46 -24.69 -4.05
C VAL A 58 -13.55 -25.54 -3.16
N SER A 59 -12.45 -26.05 -3.70
CA SER A 59 -11.52 -26.88 -2.93
C SER A 59 -10.62 -26.04 -2.01
N ILE A 60 -10.13 -26.63 -0.92
CA ILE A 60 -9.21 -25.95 0.01
C ILE A 60 -7.91 -25.55 -0.71
N GLU A 61 -7.39 -26.38 -1.62
CA GLU A 61 -6.20 -26.04 -2.40
C GLU A 61 -6.48 -24.86 -3.34
N GLU A 62 -7.62 -24.83 -4.03
CA GLU A 62 -8.00 -23.68 -4.87
C GLU A 62 -8.16 -22.39 -4.05
N LEU A 63 -8.66 -22.47 -2.81
CA LEU A 63 -8.68 -21.32 -1.89
C LEU A 63 -7.27 -20.89 -1.49
N MET A 64 -6.36 -21.83 -1.22
CA MET A 64 -4.96 -21.53 -0.87
C MET A 64 -4.15 -20.97 -2.05
N GLU A 65 -4.34 -21.48 -3.26
CA GLU A 65 -3.77 -20.91 -4.49
C GLU A 65 -4.33 -19.52 -4.79
N THR A 66 -5.65 -19.33 -4.64
CA THR A 66 -6.28 -18.01 -4.81
C THR A 66 -5.74 -17.01 -3.78
N ALA A 67 -5.59 -17.41 -2.51
CA ALA A 67 -5.00 -16.57 -1.47
C ALA A 67 -3.55 -16.18 -1.77
N LYS A 68 -2.69 -17.15 -2.16
CA LYS A 68 -1.30 -16.90 -2.61
C LYS A 68 -1.26 -15.96 -3.83
N GLY A 69 -2.21 -16.10 -4.75
CA GLY A 69 -2.36 -15.23 -5.91
C GLY A 69 -2.68 -13.78 -5.52
N VAL A 70 -3.63 -13.58 -4.59
CA VAL A 70 -4.01 -12.26 -4.08
C VAL A 70 -2.87 -11.61 -3.28
N THR A 71 -2.14 -12.36 -2.42
CA THR A 71 -1.00 -11.79 -1.68
C THR A 71 0.13 -11.36 -2.61
N ASN A 72 0.40 -12.14 -3.67
CA ASN A 72 1.43 -11.79 -4.66
C ASN A 72 1.02 -10.58 -5.52
N MET A 73 -0.27 -10.45 -5.85
CA MET A 73 -0.82 -9.27 -6.53
C MET A 73 -0.73 -8.02 -5.64
N ALA A 74 -1.17 -8.10 -4.39
CA ALA A 74 -1.11 -6.99 -3.44
C ALA A 74 0.34 -6.54 -3.17
N LEU A 75 1.29 -7.48 -3.04
CA LEU A 75 2.71 -7.16 -2.88
C LEU A 75 3.30 -6.51 -4.15
N ALA A 76 2.94 -7.00 -5.35
CA ALA A 76 3.40 -6.40 -6.59
C ALA A 76 2.88 -4.96 -6.77
N HIS A 77 1.60 -4.75 -6.47
CA HIS A 77 0.94 -3.46 -6.45
C HIS A 77 1.58 -2.50 -5.43
N GLU A 78 1.82 -2.95 -4.20
CA GLU A 78 2.48 -2.18 -3.14
C GLU A 78 3.88 -1.70 -3.56
N ILE A 79 4.73 -2.60 -4.09
CA ILE A 79 6.08 -2.25 -4.55
C ILE A 79 6.06 -1.18 -5.65
N VAL A 80 5.02 -1.12 -6.49
CA VAL A 80 4.92 -0.19 -7.63
C VAL A 80 4.30 1.15 -7.25
N VAL A 81 3.22 1.16 -6.48
CA VAL A 81 2.50 2.40 -6.15
C VAL A 81 3.16 3.15 -4.98
N ASN A 82 3.71 2.42 -4.01
CA ASN A 82 4.46 3.01 -2.90
C ASN A 82 5.95 3.09 -3.25
N GLY A 83 6.40 4.27 -3.66
CA GLY A 83 7.81 4.56 -3.98
C GLY A 83 8.77 4.37 -2.80
N ASP A 84 8.26 4.52 -1.57
CA ASP A 84 9.02 4.38 -0.32
C ASP A 84 8.84 3.00 0.32
N PHE A 85 8.19 2.04 -0.39
CA PHE A 85 8.03 0.69 0.12
C PHE A 85 9.37 0.03 0.42
N GLN A 86 9.51 -0.41 1.67
CA GLN A 86 10.61 -1.19 2.19
C GLN A 86 10.03 -2.33 3.03
N ILE A 87 10.63 -3.51 2.92
CA ILE A 87 10.44 -4.61 3.85
C ILE A 87 10.99 -4.18 5.21
N LYS A 88 10.19 -4.36 6.25
CA LYS A 88 10.50 -4.02 7.65
C LYS A 88 10.66 -5.30 8.48
N PRO A 89 11.37 -5.25 9.64
CA PRO A 89 11.36 -6.33 10.61
C PRO A 89 9.94 -6.72 11.04
N ALA A 90 9.71 -8.01 11.29
CA ALA A 90 8.44 -8.52 11.80
C ALA A 90 8.32 -8.25 13.32
N GLU A 91 7.95 -7.02 13.67
CA GLU A 91 7.72 -6.60 15.06
C GLU A 91 6.48 -7.28 15.65
N LEU A 92 6.71 -8.18 16.63
CA LEU A 92 5.62 -8.76 17.40
C LEU A 92 5.12 -7.77 18.47
N PRO A 93 3.78 -7.67 18.70
CA PRO A 93 3.22 -6.85 19.77
C PRO A 93 3.80 -7.22 21.14
N GLU A 94 4.14 -6.23 21.95
CA GLU A 94 4.93 -6.39 23.18
C GLU A 94 4.28 -7.29 24.24
N HIS A 95 2.98 -7.47 24.19
CA HIS A 95 2.23 -8.28 25.17
C HIS A 95 1.76 -9.62 24.60
N SER A 96 2.03 -9.89 23.31
CA SER A 96 1.66 -11.14 22.64
C SER A 96 2.30 -12.36 23.32
N LEU A 97 1.59 -13.50 23.28
CA LEU A 97 2.13 -14.77 23.76
C LEU A 97 3.32 -15.22 22.90
N GLU A 98 3.24 -15.01 21.58
CA GLU A 98 4.31 -15.39 20.66
C GLU A 98 5.63 -14.67 20.99
N LYS A 99 5.62 -13.36 21.26
CA LYS A 99 6.83 -12.62 21.63
C LYS A 99 7.44 -13.18 22.90
N LYS A 100 6.63 -13.39 23.94
CA LYS A 100 7.07 -13.97 25.22
C LYS A 100 7.66 -15.37 25.05
N VAL A 101 7.05 -16.23 24.23
CA VAL A 101 7.59 -17.56 23.92
C VAL A 101 8.91 -17.46 23.16
N ARG A 102 8.99 -16.60 22.13
CA ARG A 102 10.21 -16.36 21.34
C ARG A 102 11.35 -15.86 22.23
N ASP A 103 11.10 -14.84 23.06
CA ASP A 103 12.08 -14.24 23.97
C ASP A 103 12.57 -15.24 25.03
N ILE A 104 11.68 -16.07 25.58
CA ILE A 104 12.05 -17.13 26.55
C ILE A 104 12.90 -18.21 25.88
N VAL A 105 12.54 -18.68 24.68
CA VAL A 105 13.32 -19.70 23.95
C VAL A 105 14.69 -19.16 23.54
N HIS A 106 14.74 -17.94 23.01
CA HIS A 106 16.00 -17.28 22.66
C HIS A 106 16.89 -17.10 23.90
N LYS A 107 16.33 -16.67 25.03
CA LYS A 107 17.07 -16.56 26.28
C LYS A 107 17.62 -17.91 26.73
N ALA A 108 16.77 -18.94 26.82
CA ALA A 108 17.18 -20.27 27.27
C ALA A 108 18.30 -20.87 26.40
N PHE A 109 18.25 -20.67 25.08
CA PHE A 109 19.33 -21.07 24.17
C PHE A 109 20.67 -20.39 24.52
N TRP A 110 20.68 -19.07 24.74
CA TRP A 110 21.90 -18.34 25.10
C TRP A 110 22.39 -18.68 26.52
N ASP A 111 21.49 -18.85 27.49
CA ASP A 111 21.82 -19.26 28.85
C ASP A 111 22.50 -20.66 28.84
N CYS A 112 22.04 -21.58 27.97
CA CYS A 112 22.69 -22.88 27.73
C CYS A 112 24.06 -22.77 27.05
N LEU A 113 24.23 -21.89 26.06
CA LEU A 113 25.55 -21.64 25.44
C LEU A 113 26.54 -21.07 26.47
N GLU A 114 26.09 -20.13 27.30
CA GLU A 114 26.91 -19.54 28.35
C GLU A 114 27.28 -20.56 29.45
N ALA A 115 26.41 -21.55 29.72
CA ALA A 115 26.73 -22.67 30.59
C ALA A 115 27.80 -23.60 29.97
N GLN A 116 27.63 -24.04 28.72
CA GLN A 116 28.58 -24.93 28.04
C GLN A 116 30.00 -24.34 27.94
N LEU A 117 30.11 -23.03 27.68
CA LEU A 117 31.39 -22.32 27.62
C LEU A 117 32.05 -22.10 29.00
N LYS A 118 31.39 -22.49 30.10
CA LYS A 118 31.89 -22.44 31.49
C LYS A 118 32.11 -23.83 32.10
N GLU A 119 31.87 -24.90 31.34
CA GLU A 119 32.24 -26.26 31.73
C GLU A 119 33.77 -26.43 31.70
N ASP A 120 34.29 -27.42 32.44
CA ASP A 120 35.71 -27.77 32.47
C ASP A 120 35.87 -29.28 32.19
N PRO A 121 36.30 -29.68 30.98
CA PRO A 121 36.59 -28.84 29.81
C PRO A 121 35.33 -28.20 29.18
N PRO A 122 35.46 -27.08 28.46
CA PRO A 122 34.31 -26.37 27.87
C PRO A 122 33.74 -27.10 26.64
N THR A 123 32.41 -27.14 26.55
CA THR A 123 31.68 -27.76 25.43
C THR A 123 31.33 -26.74 24.35
N TYR A 124 31.46 -27.11 23.07
CA TYR A 124 31.28 -26.19 21.93
C TYR A 124 30.06 -26.46 21.04
N ASP A 125 29.21 -27.45 21.36
CA ASP A 125 28.10 -27.89 20.50
C ASP A 125 27.17 -26.75 20.02
N HIS A 126 26.77 -25.84 20.91
CA HIS A 126 25.91 -24.73 20.53
C HIS A 126 26.66 -23.64 19.75
N ALA A 127 27.96 -23.45 19.98
CA ALA A 127 28.79 -22.55 19.18
C ALA A 127 28.98 -23.07 17.74
N ILE A 128 29.17 -24.38 17.56
CA ILE A 128 29.31 -25.02 16.25
C ILE A 128 28.00 -24.91 15.43
N LYS A 129 26.83 -25.06 16.07
CA LYS A 129 25.52 -24.80 15.43
C LYS A 129 25.40 -23.36 14.94
N LEU A 130 25.74 -22.38 15.79
CA LEU A 130 25.73 -20.96 15.43
C LEU A 130 26.71 -20.63 14.28
N LEU A 131 27.88 -21.28 14.25
CA LEU A 131 28.83 -21.15 13.15
C LEU A 131 28.29 -21.73 11.84
N GLY A 132 27.53 -22.83 11.89
CA GLY A 132 26.79 -23.36 10.75
C GLY A 132 25.70 -22.42 10.25
N GLU A 133 24.91 -21.83 11.15
CA GLU A 133 23.94 -20.80 10.78
C GLU A 133 24.62 -19.54 10.20
N ILE A 134 25.73 -19.07 10.76
CA ILE A 134 26.52 -17.96 10.20
C ILE A 134 27.04 -18.32 8.80
N LYS A 135 27.54 -19.54 8.58
CA LYS A 135 27.98 -20.03 7.27
C LYS A 135 26.85 -19.93 6.24
N GLU A 136 25.68 -20.49 6.53
CA GLU A 136 24.54 -20.44 5.60
C GLU A 136 24.02 -19.01 5.37
N ASN A 137 23.99 -18.17 6.41
CA ASN A 137 23.64 -16.75 6.27
C ASN A 137 24.63 -16.02 5.34
N LEU A 138 25.94 -16.18 5.52
CA LEU A 138 26.96 -15.59 4.64
C LEU A 138 26.88 -16.13 3.20
N LEU A 139 26.62 -17.43 3.03
CA LEU A 139 26.44 -18.07 1.73
C LEU A 139 25.12 -17.65 1.02
N SER A 140 24.11 -17.19 1.77
CA SER A 140 22.84 -16.70 1.22
C SER A 140 22.97 -15.32 0.54
N PHE A 141 23.92 -14.49 0.98
CA PHE A 141 24.22 -13.19 0.35
C PHE A 141 25.00 -13.32 -0.98
N LEU A 142 25.51 -14.52 -1.30
CA LEU A 142 26.35 -14.74 -2.48
C LEU A 142 25.54 -15.10 -3.73
N LEU A 143 25.48 -14.15 -4.67
CA LEU A 143 25.06 -14.38 -6.06
C LEU A 143 25.77 -15.60 -6.68
N PRO A 144 25.15 -16.33 -7.63
CA PRO A 144 25.73 -17.55 -8.22
C PRO A 144 27.14 -17.40 -8.81
N GLY A 145 27.50 -16.19 -9.28
CA GLY A 145 28.84 -15.91 -9.81
C GLY A 145 29.95 -15.75 -8.76
N HIS A 146 29.63 -15.65 -7.46
CA HIS A 146 30.61 -15.37 -6.40
C HIS A 146 31.37 -16.64 -5.93
N THR A 147 31.79 -17.50 -6.86
CA THR A 147 32.41 -18.81 -6.58
C THR A 147 33.64 -18.71 -5.67
N ARG A 148 34.52 -17.71 -5.86
CA ARG A 148 35.70 -17.51 -5.01
C ARG A 148 35.34 -17.30 -3.53
N LEU A 149 34.35 -16.44 -3.26
CA LEU A 149 33.90 -16.16 -1.88
C LEU A 149 33.17 -17.37 -1.30
N ARG A 150 32.36 -18.07 -2.11
CA ARG A 150 31.65 -19.29 -1.71
C ARG A 150 32.62 -20.41 -1.30
N ASN A 151 33.72 -20.58 -2.04
CA ASN A 151 34.76 -21.53 -1.68
C ASN A 151 35.47 -21.12 -0.38
N GLN A 152 35.91 -19.85 -0.28
CA GLN A 152 36.61 -19.32 0.90
C GLN A 152 35.78 -19.44 2.20
N ILE A 153 34.47 -19.19 2.13
CA ILE A 153 33.55 -19.39 3.27
C ILE A 153 33.40 -20.89 3.59
N THR A 154 33.26 -21.74 2.56
CA THR A 154 33.11 -23.19 2.76
C THR A 154 34.34 -23.83 3.41
N GLU A 155 35.54 -23.39 2.99
CA GLU A 155 36.85 -23.86 3.45
C GLU A 155 37.20 -23.40 4.88
N VAL A 156 36.95 -22.13 5.22
CA VAL A 156 37.28 -21.59 6.54
C VAL A 156 36.21 -21.91 7.60
N LEU A 157 34.95 -22.10 7.19
CA LEU A 157 33.85 -22.53 8.07
C LEU A 157 33.52 -24.02 7.88
N ASP A 158 34.52 -24.88 7.74
CA ASP A 158 34.33 -26.34 7.77
C ASP A 158 33.95 -26.78 9.20
N LEU A 159 32.71 -27.24 9.38
CA LEU A 159 32.15 -27.56 10.69
C LEU A 159 32.72 -28.86 11.28
N ASP A 160 33.10 -29.82 10.42
CA ASP A 160 33.68 -31.08 10.86
C ASP A 160 35.13 -30.87 11.30
N LEU A 161 35.88 -30.03 10.58
CA LEU A 161 37.23 -29.60 11.00
C LEU A 161 37.17 -28.77 12.28
N ILE A 162 36.30 -27.76 12.37
CA ILE A 162 36.13 -26.94 13.58
C ILE A 162 35.75 -27.79 14.79
N LYS A 163 34.91 -28.83 14.62
CA LYS A 163 34.57 -29.78 15.69
C LYS A 163 35.79 -30.60 16.12
N GLN A 164 36.60 -31.09 15.19
CA GLN A 164 37.85 -31.80 15.51
C GLN A 164 38.88 -30.88 16.21
N GLU A 165 39.02 -29.63 15.79
CA GLU A 165 39.87 -28.64 16.46
C GLU A 165 39.35 -28.34 17.88
N ALA A 166 38.03 -28.29 18.09
CA ALA A 166 37.43 -28.09 19.42
C ALA A 166 37.68 -29.29 20.35
N GLU A 167 37.40 -30.51 19.90
CA GLU A 167 37.58 -31.76 20.67
C GLU A 167 39.05 -32.00 21.09
N ASN A 168 40.01 -31.51 20.31
CA ASN A 168 41.43 -31.61 20.60
C ASN A 168 42.03 -30.35 21.28
N GLY A 169 41.20 -29.36 21.64
CA GLY A 169 41.64 -28.13 22.33
C GLY A 169 42.51 -27.19 21.49
N ALA A 170 42.43 -27.28 20.16
CA ALA A 170 43.26 -26.54 19.19
C ALA A 170 42.54 -25.35 18.52
N LEU A 171 41.23 -25.19 18.72
CA LEU A 171 40.38 -24.21 18.03
C LEU A 171 40.74 -22.74 18.35
N ASP A 172 41.18 -21.98 17.35
CA ASP A 172 41.34 -20.52 17.44
C ASP A 172 40.04 -19.78 17.09
N ILE A 173 39.21 -19.59 18.12
CA ILE A 173 37.95 -18.82 18.04
C ILE A 173 38.21 -17.36 17.58
N SER A 174 39.34 -16.76 17.95
CA SER A 174 39.64 -15.36 17.60
C SER A 174 39.95 -15.17 16.12
N LYS A 175 40.66 -16.12 15.50
CA LYS A 175 40.88 -16.19 14.04
C LYS A 175 39.56 -16.41 13.30
N LEU A 176 38.71 -17.30 13.79
CA LEU A 176 37.41 -17.62 13.19
C LEU A 176 36.44 -16.42 13.21
N VAL A 177 36.33 -15.76 14.37
CA VAL A 177 35.60 -14.50 14.54
C VAL A 177 36.10 -13.41 13.58
N ARG A 178 37.42 -13.21 13.49
CA ARG A 178 38.02 -12.19 12.63
C ARG A 178 37.73 -12.44 11.15
N PHE A 179 37.68 -13.71 10.73
CA PHE A 179 37.24 -14.08 9.38
C PHE A 179 35.76 -13.75 9.15
N ILE A 180 34.87 -14.10 10.09
CA ILE A 180 33.43 -13.83 9.99
C ILE A 180 33.16 -12.33 9.89
N ILE A 181 33.72 -11.51 10.79
CA ILE A 181 33.57 -10.06 10.78
C ILE A 181 34.13 -9.45 9.48
N GLY A 182 35.30 -9.92 9.02
CA GLY A 182 35.89 -9.47 7.76
C GLY A 182 35.06 -9.85 6.53
N MET A 183 34.43 -11.02 6.52
CA MET A 183 33.52 -11.44 5.45
C MET A 183 32.21 -10.65 5.48
N MET A 184 31.63 -10.40 6.67
CA MET A 184 30.47 -9.52 6.83
C MET A 184 30.77 -8.11 6.30
N GLY A 185 31.91 -7.51 6.67
CA GLY A 185 32.38 -6.23 6.16
C GLY A 185 32.72 -6.20 4.67
N THR A 186 32.84 -7.36 4.02
CA THR A 186 33.01 -7.48 2.55
C THR A 186 31.66 -7.62 1.82
N LEU A 187 30.58 -7.96 2.55
CA LEU A 187 29.26 -8.27 1.98
C LEU A 187 28.16 -7.28 2.38
N CYS A 188 28.38 -6.43 3.39
CA CYS A 188 27.41 -5.45 3.86
C CYS A 188 27.36 -4.19 2.99
N ALA A 189 26.27 -3.41 3.10
CA ALA A 189 26.21 -2.07 2.56
C ALA A 189 27.06 -1.09 3.41
N PRO A 190 27.64 -0.01 2.84
CA PRO A 190 28.46 0.96 3.58
C PRO A 190 27.79 1.61 4.80
N ALA A 191 26.46 1.59 4.86
CA ALA A 191 25.69 2.04 6.02
C ALA A 191 25.90 1.16 7.28
N ARG A 192 26.52 -0.02 7.14
CA ARG A 192 26.81 -0.97 8.22
C ARG A 192 28.27 -0.98 8.68
N ASP A 193 29.15 -0.19 8.07
CA ASP A 193 30.57 -0.17 8.42
C ASP A 193 30.81 0.15 9.90
N GLU A 194 30.00 1.03 10.50
CA GLU A 194 30.03 1.31 11.94
C GLU A 194 29.49 0.17 12.80
N ASP A 195 28.54 -0.63 12.31
CA ASP A 195 28.04 -1.81 13.01
C ASP A 195 29.09 -2.94 12.97
N ILE A 196 29.76 -3.13 11.84
CA ILE A 196 30.90 -4.06 11.68
C ILE A 196 32.08 -3.67 12.57
N LYS A 197 32.38 -2.38 12.73
CA LYS A 197 33.43 -1.91 13.67
C LYS A 197 33.13 -2.36 15.09
N LYS A 198 31.93 -2.09 15.62
CA LYS A 198 31.50 -2.46 16.98
C LYS A 198 31.68 -3.96 17.28
N LEU A 199 31.55 -4.85 16.29
CA LEU A 199 31.78 -6.29 16.48
C LEU A 199 33.22 -6.63 16.91
N ASN A 200 34.22 -5.80 16.57
CA ASN A 200 35.61 -6.00 16.97
C ASN A 200 35.89 -5.59 18.41
N ASP A 201 35.04 -4.72 18.99
CA ASP A 201 35.17 -4.23 20.36
C ASP A 201 34.56 -5.20 21.39
N ILE A 202 33.87 -6.25 20.95
CA ILE A 202 33.23 -7.25 21.81
C ILE A 202 34.17 -8.46 21.97
N HIS A 203 34.67 -8.66 23.19
CA HIS A 203 35.62 -9.75 23.50
C HIS A 203 34.96 -10.99 24.12
N GLU A 204 33.71 -10.89 24.57
CA GLU A 204 32.95 -12.02 25.15
C GLU A 204 32.21 -12.80 24.07
N ILE A 205 32.36 -14.13 24.05
CA ILE A 205 31.85 -15.00 22.98
C ILE A 205 30.31 -14.93 22.81
N VAL A 206 29.55 -14.95 23.91
CA VAL A 206 28.07 -14.98 23.85
C VAL A 206 27.48 -13.63 23.41
N PRO A 207 27.88 -12.47 23.98
CA PRO A 207 27.52 -11.16 23.44
C PRO A 207 27.96 -10.95 21.98
N LEU A 208 29.13 -11.45 21.60
CA LEU A 208 29.65 -11.34 20.23
C LEU A 208 28.78 -12.11 19.23
N PHE A 209 28.43 -13.38 19.53
CA PHE A 209 27.50 -14.12 18.67
C PHE A 209 26.14 -13.40 18.56
N ARG A 210 25.56 -12.93 19.67
CA ARG A 210 24.31 -12.14 19.65
C ARG A 210 24.42 -10.92 18.73
N ALA A 211 25.54 -10.19 18.80
CA ALA A 211 25.78 -9.01 17.96
C ALA A 211 25.98 -9.38 16.47
N ILE A 212 26.73 -10.45 16.18
CA ILE A 212 26.91 -10.97 14.82
C ILE A 212 25.56 -11.29 14.17
N PHE A 213 24.68 -12.04 14.87
CA PHE A 213 23.35 -12.36 14.34
C PHE A 213 22.48 -11.11 14.15
N SER A 214 22.53 -10.15 15.09
CA SER A 214 21.82 -8.87 14.94
C SER A 214 22.27 -8.08 13.70
N VAL A 215 23.54 -8.13 13.33
CA VAL A 215 24.04 -7.46 12.12
C VAL A 215 23.74 -8.29 10.86
N LEU A 216 23.80 -9.62 10.92
CA LEU A 216 23.40 -10.50 9.81
C LEU A 216 21.91 -10.31 9.46
N ASP A 217 21.02 -10.15 10.44
CA ASP A 217 19.60 -9.91 10.18
C ASP A 217 19.33 -8.51 9.59
N LEU A 218 20.12 -7.50 9.96
CA LEU A 218 20.12 -6.21 9.29
C LEU A 218 20.62 -6.33 7.84
N MET A 219 21.69 -7.10 7.58
CA MET A 219 22.20 -7.36 6.23
C MET A 219 21.17 -8.10 5.34
N LYS A 220 20.39 -9.03 5.90
CA LYS A 220 19.25 -9.66 5.19
C LYS A 220 18.21 -8.62 4.78
N MET A 221 17.88 -7.70 5.68
CA MET A 221 16.90 -6.64 5.42
C MET A 221 17.40 -5.66 4.36
N ASP A 222 18.68 -5.28 4.41
CA ASP A 222 19.33 -4.43 3.40
C ASP A 222 19.33 -5.11 2.02
N MET A 223 19.66 -6.40 1.96
CA MET A 223 19.63 -7.20 0.72
C MET A 223 18.23 -7.39 0.14
N ALA A 224 17.23 -7.64 0.99
CA ALA A 224 15.84 -7.75 0.56
C ALA A 224 15.32 -6.42 -0.02
N ASN A 225 15.62 -5.30 0.63
CA ASN A 225 15.28 -3.96 0.14
C ASN A 225 16.05 -3.55 -1.12
N PHE A 226 17.31 -3.97 -1.26
CA PHE A 226 18.07 -3.82 -2.50
C PHE A 226 17.46 -4.63 -3.66
N ALA A 227 17.03 -5.87 -3.41
CA ALA A 227 16.35 -6.70 -4.40
C ALA A 227 15.01 -6.11 -4.85
N VAL A 228 14.19 -5.62 -3.91
CA VAL A 228 12.94 -4.87 -4.19
C VAL A 228 13.23 -3.63 -5.05
N SER A 229 14.23 -2.84 -4.68
CA SER A 229 14.64 -1.65 -5.44
C SER A 229 15.12 -2.00 -6.86
N SER A 230 15.81 -3.13 -7.02
CA SER A 230 16.35 -3.61 -8.29
C SER A 230 15.30 -4.20 -9.23
N ILE A 231 14.23 -4.82 -8.70
CA ILE A 231 13.14 -5.38 -9.51
C ILE A 231 12.07 -4.34 -9.86
N ARG A 232 11.86 -3.31 -9.02
CA ARG A 232 10.82 -2.28 -9.19
C ARG A 232 10.73 -1.72 -10.61
N PRO A 233 11.82 -1.32 -11.32
CA PRO A 233 11.69 -0.77 -12.68
C PRO A 233 11.07 -1.73 -13.69
N LYS A 234 11.34 -3.04 -13.58
CA LYS A 234 10.73 -4.08 -14.42
C LYS A 234 9.28 -4.34 -14.00
N LEU A 235 9.02 -4.33 -12.70
CA LEU A 235 7.68 -4.51 -12.15
C LEU A 235 6.75 -3.36 -12.57
N MET A 236 7.21 -2.10 -12.54
CA MET A 236 6.44 -0.94 -13.04
C MET A 236 6.05 -1.07 -14.52
N GLN A 237 6.83 -1.80 -15.33
CA GLN A 237 6.51 -2.02 -16.75
C GLN A 237 5.43 -3.08 -16.97
N GLN A 238 5.30 -4.08 -16.09
CA GLN A 238 4.45 -5.26 -16.31
C GLN A 238 3.28 -5.41 -15.31
N SER A 239 3.33 -4.70 -14.19
CA SER A 239 2.37 -4.80 -13.08
C SER A 239 0.93 -4.50 -13.49
N ALA A 240 0.70 -3.49 -14.34
CA ALA A 240 -0.64 -3.17 -14.81
C ALA A 240 -1.29 -4.29 -15.63
N GLU A 241 -0.49 -5.07 -16.37
CA GLU A 241 -0.96 -6.22 -17.15
C GLU A 241 -1.14 -7.46 -16.27
N TYR A 242 -0.28 -7.61 -15.26
CA TYR A 242 -0.39 -8.66 -14.24
C TYR A 242 -1.63 -8.48 -13.34
N GLU A 243 -1.84 -7.29 -12.78
CA GLU A 243 -3.04 -6.96 -11.99
C GLU A 243 -4.31 -7.08 -12.83
N ARG A 244 -4.33 -6.56 -14.06
CA ARG A 244 -5.48 -6.70 -14.96
C ARG A 244 -5.78 -8.17 -15.26
N LYS A 245 -4.76 -9.01 -15.49
CA LYS A 245 -4.95 -10.46 -15.67
C LYS A 245 -5.50 -11.12 -14.40
N LYS A 246 -4.97 -10.78 -13.22
CA LYS A 246 -5.45 -11.37 -11.95
C LYS A 246 -6.85 -10.91 -11.56
N PHE A 247 -7.22 -9.67 -11.89
CA PHE A 247 -8.59 -9.20 -11.76
C PHE A 247 -9.52 -9.90 -12.77
N GLN A 248 -9.09 -10.13 -14.01
CA GLN A 248 -9.85 -10.90 -15.00
C GLN A 248 -10.11 -12.35 -14.53
N GLU A 249 -9.10 -13.04 -14.00
CA GLU A 249 -9.23 -14.37 -13.39
C GLU A 249 -10.22 -14.39 -12.20
N PHE A 250 -10.42 -13.25 -11.51
CA PHE A 250 -11.40 -13.09 -10.44
C PHE A 250 -12.82 -12.82 -10.99
N LEU A 251 -12.97 -11.91 -11.97
CA LEU A 251 -14.25 -11.61 -12.63
C LEU A 251 -14.87 -12.87 -13.26
N GLU A 252 -14.06 -13.75 -13.84
CA GLU A 252 -14.50 -15.02 -14.43
C GLU A 252 -15.07 -16.00 -13.39
N LYS A 253 -14.64 -15.92 -12.12
CA LYS A 253 -15.23 -16.67 -11.01
C LYS A 253 -16.47 -15.98 -10.41
N GLN A 254 -16.64 -14.66 -10.60
CA GLN A 254 -17.75 -13.87 -10.06
C GLN A 254 -18.27 -12.82 -11.07
N PRO A 255 -19.14 -13.18 -12.02
CA PRO A 255 -19.51 -12.29 -13.14
C PRO A 255 -20.32 -11.02 -12.77
N ASN A 256 -20.78 -10.90 -11.51
CA ASN A 256 -21.52 -9.72 -11.01
C ASN A 256 -20.67 -8.83 -10.06
N SER A 257 -19.33 -8.90 -10.13
CA SER A 257 -18.41 -8.23 -9.19
C SER A 257 -17.97 -6.81 -9.60
N LEU A 258 -18.84 -6.06 -10.30
CA LEU A 258 -18.62 -4.66 -10.71
C LEU A 258 -19.86 -3.78 -10.43
N ASP A 259 -20.66 -4.17 -9.44
CA ASP A 259 -21.91 -3.50 -9.05
C ASP A 259 -21.64 -2.15 -8.37
N LEU A 260 -20.56 -2.05 -7.58
CA LEU A 260 -20.16 -0.80 -6.92
C LEU A 260 -19.48 0.15 -7.91
N VAL A 261 -18.58 -0.35 -8.77
CA VAL A 261 -18.00 0.40 -9.91
C VAL A 261 -19.10 0.95 -10.82
N THR A 262 -20.13 0.17 -11.13
CA THR A 262 -21.25 0.62 -11.98
C THR A 262 -22.04 1.75 -11.32
N LYS A 263 -22.37 1.64 -10.03
CA LYS A 263 -23.08 2.70 -9.28
C LYS A 263 -22.24 3.97 -9.14
N TRP A 264 -20.95 3.82 -8.85
CA TRP A 264 -19.99 4.91 -8.69
C TRP A 264 -19.81 5.73 -9.97
N LEU A 265 -19.67 5.06 -11.12
CA LEU A 265 -19.55 5.71 -12.43
C LEU A 265 -20.88 6.30 -12.93
N GLN A 266 -22.03 5.67 -12.62
CA GLN A 266 -23.35 6.24 -12.91
C GLN A 266 -23.57 7.53 -12.11
N GLU A 267 -23.35 7.51 -10.78
CA GLU A 267 -23.47 8.72 -9.94
C GLU A 267 -22.63 9.89 -10.46
N ALA A 268 -21.42 9.61 -10.96
CA ALA A 268 -20.53 10.64 -11.53
C ALA A 268 -20.99 11.14 -12.91
N ALA A 269 -21.62 10.30 -13.73
CA ALA A 269 -22.22 10.70 -15.01
C ALA A 269 -23.45 11.59 -14.77
N ASP A 270 -24.35 11.16 -13.88
CA ASP A 270 -25.56 11.90 -13.50
C ASP A 270 -25.22 13.32 -13.00
N ASP A 271 -24.21 13.46 -12.16
CA ASP A 271 -23.81 14.75 -11.59
C ASP A 271 -23.17 15.68 -12.62
N LEU A 272 -22.41 15.15 -13.59
CA LEU A 272 -21.90 15.94 -14.73
C LEU A 272 -23.02 16.34 -15.71
N ALA A 273 -24.03 15.50 -15.91
CA ALA A 273 -25.20 15.84 -16.71
C ALA A 273 -25.98 17.01 -16.09
N LYS A 274 -26.29 16.94 -14.78
CA LYS A 274 -26.94 18.02 -14.01
C LYS A 274 -26.17 19.33 -14.13
N LEU A 275 -24.87 19.32 -13.86
CA LEU A 275 -24.02 20.52 -13.90
C LEU A 275 -24.00 21.18 -15.30
N ARG A 276 -24.03 20.37 -16.37
CA ARG A 276 -24.16 20.88 -17.75
C ARG A 276 -25.52 21.53 -18.01
N HIS A 277 -26.62 20.93 -17.53
CA HIS A 277 -27.96 21.51 -17.65
C HIS A 277 -28.12 22.83 -16.88
N GLU A 278 -27.44 22.99 -15.73
CA GLU A 278 -27.42 24.25 -14.97
C GLU A 278 -26.55 25.34 -15.61
N THR A 279 -25.53 24.95 -16.41
CA THR A 279 -24.57 25.88 -17.01
C THR A 279 -25.02 26.39 -18.40
N LEU A 280 -25.96 25.71 -19.07
CA LEU A 280 -26.47 26.08 -20.38
C LEU A 280 -27.68 27.04 -20.28
N PRO A 281 -27.65 28.24 -20.90
CA PRO A 281 -28.81 29.14 -20.90
C PRO A 281 -29.95 28.57 -21.76
N PRO A 282 -31.24 28.80 -21.44
CA PRO A 282 -32.38 28.16 -22.11
C PRO A 282 -32.58 28.47 -23.60
N HIS A 283 -31.81 29.40 -24.17
CA HIS A 283 -32.02 29.92 -25.52
C HIS A 283 -30.70 30.02 -26.29
N SER A 284 -30.41 28.97 -27.07
CA SER A 284 -29.42 28.97 -28.16
C SER A 284 -29.90 28.02 -29.24
N ASN A 285 -31.04 28.39 -29.84
CA ASN A 285 -31.73 27.59 -30.85
C ASN A 285 -31.14 27.85 -32.25
N ASP A 286 -29.86 27.50 -32.42
CA ASP A 286 -29.10 27.71 -33.66
C ASP A 286 -28.87 26.38 -34.39
N GLY A 287 -29.22 26.34 -35.68
CA GLY A 287 -29.39 25.11 -36.45
C GLY A 287 -28.09 24.52 -37.02
N ALA A 288 -27.24 23.94 -36.17
CA ALA A 288 -26.06 23.18 -36.61
C ALA A 288 -26.23 21.67 -36.37
N THR A 289 -26.30 20.88 -37.46
CA THR A 289 -26.51 19.43 -37.40
C THR A 289 -25.27 18.66 -36.93
N GLY A 290 -25.44 17.72 -35.99
CA GLY A 290 -24.48 16.65 -35.72
C GLY A 290 -23.47 16.92 -34.60
N GLY A 291 -23.95 17.08 -33.35
CA GLY A 291 -23.08 17.40 -32.21
C GLY A 291 -23.68 17.18 -30.83
N ALA A 292 -24.49 16.14 -30.62
CA ALA A 292 -24.90 15.73 -29.28
C ALA A 292 -23.64 15.43 -28.45
N SER A 293 -23.29 16.34 -27.53
CA SER A 293 -21.95 16.39 -26.95
C SER A 293 -21.80 15.39 -25.81
N THR A 294 -21.64 14.11 -26.16
CA THR A 294 -21.47 12.95 -25.27
C THR A 294 -20.54 13.25 -24.08
N LEU A 295 -20.87 12.71 -22.90
CA LEU A 295 -19.98 12.80 -21.75
C LEU A 295 -18.65 12.09 -22.07
N CYS A 296 -17.54 12.82 -21.94
CA CYS A 296 -16.21 12.24 -22.12
C CYS A 296 -15.92 11.25 -20.98
N PHE A 297 -15.56 10.00 -21.32
CA PHE A 297 -15.33 8.94 -20.33
C PHE A 297 -14.29 9.37 -19.29
N THR A 298 -13.20 10.03 -19.72
CA THR A 298 -12.15 10.58 -18.85
C THR A 298 -12.68 11.63 -17.87
N ALA A 299 -13.67 12.45 -18.27
CA ALA A 299 -14.29 13.43 -17.39
C ALA A 299 -15.17 12.76 -16.33
N VAL A 300 -15.96 11.75 -16.72
CA VAL A 300 -16.76 10.95 -15.77
C VAL A 300 -15.84 10.23 -14.77
N GLN A 301 -14.76 9.60 -15.25
CA GLN A 301 -13.76 8.96 -14.38
C GLN A 301 -13.13 9.98 -13.42
N ASN A 302 -12.70 11.16 -13.89
CA ASN A 302 -12.14 12.21 -13.03
C ASN A 302 -13.13 12.65 -11.94
N GLN A 303 -14.39 12.92 -12.31
CA GLN A 303 -15.43 13.27 -11.35
C GLN A 303 -15.69 12.15 -10.33
N ALA A 304 -15.67 10.89 -10.77
CA ALA A 304 -15.87 9.74 -9.90
C ALA A 304 -14.79 9.65 -8.80
N TYR A 305 -13.50 9.83 -9.16
CA TYR A 305 -12.42 9.87 -8.17
C TYR A 305 -12.48 11.10 -7.25
N LEU A 306 -12.84 12.28 -7.76
CA LEU A 306 -13.02 13.49 -6.93
C LEU A 306 -14.18 13.31 -5.93
N LYS A 307 -15.27 12.67 -6.37
CA LYS A 307 -16.42 12.33 -5.50
C LYS A 307 -16.04 11.29 -4.45
N LEU A 308 -15.16 10.34 -4.78
CA LEU A 308 -14.67 9.32 -3.86
C LEU A 308 -13.95 9.94 -2.65
N LEU A 309 -13.14 10.99 -2.85
CA LEU A 309 -12.49 11.74 -1.76
C LEU A 309 -13.45 12.50 -0.82
N LYS A 310 -14.76 12.48 -1.11
CA LYS A 310 -15.82 13.09 -0.29
C LYS A 310 -16.87 12.08 0.16
N TRP A 311 -16.62 10.78 0.01
CA TRP A 311 -17.56 9.76 0.44
C TRP A 311 -17.49 9.52 1.95
N ASP A 312 -18.67 9.36 2.56
CA ASP A 312 -18.78 8.75 3.87
C ASP A 312 -18.51 7.25 3.74
N HIS A 313 -17.24 6.87 3.89
CA HIS A 313 -16.77 5.50 3.79
C HIS A 313 -17.23 4.58 4.95
N VAL A 314 -17.88 5.12 5.99
CA VAL A 314 -18.53 4.31 7.03
C VAL A 314 -19.83 3.70 6.48
N ASN A 315 -20.55 4.44 5.63
CA ASN A 315 -21.83 4.01 5.05
C ASN A 315 -21.77 3.67 3.55
N ARG A 316 -20.68 4.02 2.83
CA ARG A 316 -20.48 3.76 1.39
C ARG A 316 -19.19 2.96 1.14
N PRO A 317 -19.27 1.68 0.74
CA PRO A 317 -18.08 0.88 0.43
C PRO A 317 -17.36 1.40 -0.81
N PHE A 318 -16.04 1.19 -0.85
CA PHE A 318 -15.22 1.50 -2.03
C PHE A 318 -15.59 0.63 -3.25
N PRO A 319 -15.42 1.14 -4.49
CA PRO A 319 -15.56 0.34 -5.71
C PRO A 319 -14.62 -0.88 -5.75
N GLU A 320 -15.01 -1.96 -6.43
CA GLU A 320 -14.28 -3.23 -6.41
C GLU A 320 -12.84 -3.14 -6.97
N THR A 321 -12.59 -2.20 -7.87
CA THR A 321 -11.27 -1.89 -8.46
C THR A 321 -10.38 -1.03 -7.56
N VAL A 322 -10.88 -0.52 -6.43
CA VAL A 322 -10.17 0.39 -5.52
C VAL A 322 -9.88 -0.27 -4.16
N LEU A 323 -10.24 -1.55 -3.99
CA LEU A 323 -10.16 -2.25 -2.70
C LEU A 323 -8.73 -2.42 -2.13
N MET A 324 -7.69 -2.38 -2.97
CA MET A 324 -6.29 -2.38 -2.50
C MET A 324 -5.82 -1.02 -1.97
N ASP A 325 -6.51 0.06 -2.35
CA ASP A 325 -6.10 1.45 -2.11
C ASP A 325 -6.89 2.15 -0.99
N GLN A 326 -7.86 1.49 -0.36
CA GLN A 326 -8.80 2.10 0.59
C GLN A 326 -8.11 2.98 1.65
N THR A 327 -7.10 2.43 2.34
CA THR A 327 -6.33 3.15 3.37
C THR A 327 -5.66 4.40 2.81
N ARG A 328 -5.09 4.33 1.59
CA ARG A 328 -4.43 5.46 0.93
C ARG A 328 -5.43 6.56 0.55
N PHE A 329 -6.63 6.19 0.10
CA PHE A 329 -7.71 7.16 -0.15
C PHE A 329 -8.21 7.82 1.15
N LEU A 330 -8.33 7.07 2.24
CA LEU A 330 -8.70 7.60 3.56
C LEU A 330 -7.61 8.51 4.15
N GLU A 331 -6.34 8.17 3.99
CA GLU A 331 -5.20 9.01 4.34
C GLU A 331 -5.21 10.33 3.55
N ILE A 332 -5.40 10.27 2.24
CA ILE A 332 -5.51 11.46 1.37
C ILE A 332 -6.72 12.32 1.77
N GLN A 333 -7.87 11.72 2.07
CA GLN A 333 -9.05 12.44 2.57
C GLN A 333 -8.74 13.18 3.88
N LEU A 334 -8.14 12.50 4.86
CA LEU A 334 -7.78 13.09 6.15
C LEU A 334 -6.74 14.21 6.00
N GLU A 335 -5.75 14.05 5.11
CA GLU A 335 -4.77 15.10 4.79
C GLU A 335 -5.45 16.32 4.14
N LEU A 336 -6.41 16.11 3.23
CA LEU A 336 -7.17 17.20 2.60
C LEU A 336 -8.11 17.92 3.58
N GLU A 337 -8.78 17.20 4.48
CA GLU A 337 -9.64 17.77 5.53
C GLU A 337 -8.82 18.62 6.51
N GLN A 338 -7.64 18.14 6.92
CA GLN A 338 -6.72 18.94 7.74
C GLN A 338 -6.19 20.16 6.98
N LEU A 339 -5.84 20.05 5.70
CA LEU A 339 -5.39 21.18 4.89
C LEU A 339 -6.51 22.21 4.64
N LEU A 340 -7.76 21.78 4.49
CA LEU A 340 -8.94 22.65 4.43
C LEU A 340 -9.08 23.49 5.71
N LEU A 341 -8.97 22.86 6.88
CA LEU A 341 -9.01 23.56 8.17
C LEU A 341 -7.82 24.51 8.35
N VAL A 342 -6.59 24.06 8.07
CA VAL A 342 -5.36 24.88 8.15
C VAL A 342 -5.44 26.09 7.21
N GLY A 343 -5.84 25.89 5.95
CA GLY A 343 -6.00 26.95 4.95
C GLY A 343 -7.08 27.95 5.33
N THR A 344 -8.20 27.49 5.88
CA THR A 344 -9.28 28.36 6.36
C THR A 344 -8.82 29.20 7.55
N VAL A 345 -8.19 28.60 8.56
CA VAL A 345 -7.67 29.33 9.73
C VAL A 345 -6.59 30.33 9.33
N LEU A 346 -5.68 29.98 8.42
CA LEU A 346 -4.68 30.92 7.89
C LEU A 346 -5.34 32.10 7.15
N LEU A 347 -6.31 31.85 6.27
CA LEU A 347 -7.01 32.92 5.53
C LEU A 347 -7.78 33.86 6.48
N VAL A 348 -8.46 33.30 7.49
CA VAL A 348 -9.10 34.09 8.56
C VAL A 348 -8.06 34.92 9.32
N THR A 349 -6.94 34.31 9.73
CA THR A 349 -5.86 34.99 10.48
C THR A 349 -5.23 36.14 9.69
N PHE A 350 -4.88 35.93 8.42
CA PHE A 350 -4.31 36.97 7.57
C PHE A 350 -5.32 38.09 7.27
N SER A 351 -6.61 37.77 7.07
CA SER A 351 -7.63 38.81 6.88
C SER A 351 -7.89 39.65 8.13
N ALA A 352 -7.76 39.06 9.33
CA ALA A 352 -7.84 39.78 10.59
C ALA A 352 -6.58 40.60 10.92
N ALA A 353 -5.39 40.10 10.57
CA ALA A 353 -4.11 40.80 10.78
C ALA A 353 -3.88 41.95 9.81
N GLY A 354 -4.32 41.81 8.56
CA GLY A 354 -3.99 42.73 7.47
C GLY A 354 -2.52 42.61 7.04
N PRO A 355 -2.01 43.55 6.22
CA PRO A 355 -0.69 43.44 5.59
C PRO A 355 0.49 43.36 6.59
N ALA A 356 0.31 43.83 7.83
CA ALA A 356 1.35 43.88 8.86
C ALA A 356 2.05 42.54 9.16
N LEU A 357 1.37 41.40 8.95
CA LEU A 357 1.92 40.05 9.18
C LEU A 357 2.01 39.19 7.91
N VAL A 358 1.62 39.70 6.73
CA VAL A 358 1.60 38.90 5.48
C VAL A 358 3.02 38.57 5.00
N ASP A 359 3.91 39.56 5.02
CA ASP A 359 5.28 39.43 4.54
C ASP A 359 6.28 38.96 5.63
N VAL A 360 5.79 38.58 6.81
CA VAL A 360 6.63 38.19 7.96
C VAL A 360 7.08 36.73 7.82
N PRO A 361 8.40 36.45 7.69
CA PRO A 361 8.89 35.09 7.50
C PRO A 361 8.62 34.21 8.72
N GLY A 362 8.21 32.97 8.48
CA GLY A 362 7.95 31.96 9.52
C GLY A 362 6.61 32.09 10.25
N PHE A 363 5.92 33.24 10.20
CA PHE A 363 4.61 33.42 10.85
C PHE A 363 3.58 32.39 10.34
N ALA A 364 3.49 32.20 9.02
CA ALA A 364 2.61 31.20 8.42
C ALA A 364 2.88 29.76 8.93
N GLU A 365 4.15 29.35 8.98
CA GLU A 365 4.56 28.01 9.45
C GLU A 365 4.32 27.82 10.95
N LYS A 366 4.44 28.90 11.74
CA LYS A 366 4.10 28.89 13.18
C LYS A 366 2.61 28.64 13.38
N ILE A 367 1.74 29.34 12.64
CA ILE A 367 0.28 29.12 12.69
C ILE A 367 -0.08 27.71 12.17
N LYS A 368 0.52 27.25 11.06
CA LYS A 368 0.36 25.85 10.59
C LYS A 368 0.68 24.84 11.69
N THR A 369 1.80 25.02 12.39
CA THR A 369 2.25 24.10 13.45
C THR A 369 1.23 24.05 14.59
N ILE A 370 0.75 25.21 15.05
CA ILE A 370 -0.30 25.31 16.08
C ILE A 370 -1.56 24.55 15.66
N VAL A 371 -2.04 24.75 14.42
CA VAL A 371 -3.25 24.11 13.91
C VAL A 371 -3.05 22.60 13.73
N LYS A 372 -1.97 22.14 13.07
CA LYS A 372 -1.71 20.71 12.83
C LYS A 372 -1.56 19.92 14.14
N VAL A 373 -0.90 20.49 15.17
CA VAL A 373 -0.80 19.85 16.49
C VAL A 373 -2.18 19.76 17.18
N LEU A 374 -3.00 20.82 17.14
CA LEU A 374 -4.33 20.82 17.77
C LEU A 374 -5.41 20.08 16.96
N LEU A 375 -5.13 19.68 15.71
CA LEU A 375 -5.93 18.77 14.90
C LEU A 375 -5.39 17.32 14.89
N THR A 376 -4.32 17.03 15.63
CA THR A 376 -3.81 15.66 15.78
C THR A 376 -4.83 14.82 16.54
N GLY A 377 -5.25 13.70 15.96
CA GLY A 377 -6.34 12.86 16.49
C GLY A 377 -7.74 13.18 15.95
N THR A 378 -7.87 14.00 14.89
CA THR A 378 -9.13 14.29 14.17
C THR A 378 -9.92 13.04 13.75
N HIS A 379 -9.25 11.91 13.54
CA HIS A 379 -9.87 10.61 13.19
C HIS A 379 -10.45 9.84 14.40
N LEU A 380 -10.28 10.32 15.64
CA LEU A 380 -10.75 9.63 16.84
C LEU A 380 -12.21 9.99 17.16
N PRO A 381 -13.10 9.02 17.48
CA PRO A 381 -14.50 9.30 17.81
C PRO A 381 -14.74 10.22 19.03
N SER A 382 -13.71 10.47 19.83
CA SER A 382 -13.72 11.39 20.97
C SER A 382 -13.27 12.83 20.64
N PHE A 383 -12.88 13.12 19.40
CA PHE A 383 -12.30 14.41 19.03
C PHE A 383 -13.35 15.53 18.91
N ASN A 384 -13.29 16.52 19.79
CA ASN A 384 -14.19 17.67 19.78
C ASN A 384 -13.65 18.84 18.93
N LEU A 385 -13.93 18.81 17.62
CA LEU A 385 -13.48 19.84 16.66
C LEU A 385 -13.80 21.28 17.10
N LYS A 386 -14.94 21.52 17.77
CA LYS A 386 -15.35 22.86 18.23
C LYS A 386 -14.52 23.40 19.40
N GLU A 387 -14.02 22.50 20.24
CA GLU A 387 -13.15 22.81 21.38
C GLU A 387 -11.68 22.93 20.95
N SER A 388 -11.23 22.05 20.05
CA SER A 388 -9.94 22.19 19.38
C SER A 388 -9.84 23.52 18.61
N LEU A 389 -10.89 23.92 17.86
CA LEU A 389 -10.93 25.21 17.17
C LEU A 389 -11.01 26.42 18.12
N ALA A 390 -11.68 26.31 19.28
CA ALA A 390 -11.62 27.36 20.30
C ALA A 390 -10.19 27.53 20.84
N THR A 391 -9.53 26.42 21.15
CA THR A 391 -8.12 26.39 21.61
C THR A 391 -7.17 26.94 20.55
N ILE A 392 -7.36 26.58 19.28
CA ILE A 392 -6.64 27.17 18.14
C ILE A 392 -6.87 28.68 18.11
N GLY A 393 -8.11 29.16 18.24
CA GLY A 393 -8.44 30.59 18.24
C GLY A 393 -7.68 31.37 19.32
N GLU A 394 -7.57 30.83 20.53
CA GLU A 394 -6.76 31.43 21.60
C GLU A 394 -5.26 31.47 21.26
N LYS A 395 -4.68 30.34 20.85
CA LYS A 395 -3.24 30.25 20.54
C LYS A 395 -2.86 31.12 19.35
N VAL A 396 -3.70 31.17 18.31
CA VAL A 396 -3.51 32.03 17.13
C VAL A 396 -3.57 33.51 17.52
N CYS A 397 -4.51 33.94 18.35
CA CYS A 397 -4.55 35.34 18.81
C CYS A 397 -3.31 35.73 19.65
N ALA A 398 -2.85 34.84 20.53
CA ALA A 398 -1.64 35.08 21.31
C ALA A 398 -0.40 35.20 20.41
N GLU A 399 -0.28 34.34 19.39
CA GLU A 399 0.82 34.38 18.43
C GLU A 399 0.76 35.64 17.54
N VAL A 400 -0.42 36.03 17.05
CA VAL A 400 -0.63 37.29 16.31
C VAL A 400 -0.18 38.50 17.12
N ASN A 401 -0.62 38.62 18.38
CA ASN A 401 -0.22 39.72 19.27
C ASN A 401 1.29 39.71 19.57
N SER A 402 1.89 38.52 19.71
CA SER A 402 3.33 38.36 19.90
C SER A 402 4.12 38.89 18.70
N TYR A 403 3.76 38.48 17.48
CA TYR A 403 4.43 38.94 16.26
C TYR A 403 4.18 40.43 15.98
N LEU A 404 2.97 40.96 16.19
CA LEU A 404 2.70 42.40 16.07
C LEU A 404 3.63 43.20 17.00
N SER A 405 3.74 42.79 18.26
CA SER A 405 4.60 43.44 19.26
C SER A 405 6.08 43.39 18.87
N GLN A 406 6.57 42.23 18.39
CA GLN A 406 7.96 42.06 17.96
C GLN A 406 8.33 42.92 16.74
N HIS A 407 7.38 43.16 15.83
CA HIS A 407 7.58 43.99 14.65
C HIS A 407 7.17 45.46 14.84
N GLY A 408 6.89 45.89 16.08
CA GLY A 408 6.59 47.29 16.41
C GLY A 408 5.18 47.77 16.03
N PHE A 409 4.27 46.85 15.66
CA PHE A 409 2.86 47.14 15.43
C PHE A 409 2.07 47.12 16.74
N THR A 410 0.92 47.79 16.76
CA THR A 410 -0.02 47.70 17.88
C THR A 410 -0.66 46.30 17.95
N PRO A 411 -0.71 45.67 19.13
CA PRO A 411 -1.52 44.46 19.35
C PRO A 411 -3.01 44.69 19.05
N PHE A 412 -3.76 43.60 18.93
CA PHE A 412 -5.21 43.66 18.77
C PHE A 412 -5.90 44.24 20.00
N SER A 413 -7.05 44.90 19.79
CA SER A 413 -8.00 45.18 20.87
C SER A 413 -8.71 43.88 21.29
N ALA A 414 -9.23 43.84 22.51
CA ALA A 414 -10.02 42.71 23.00
C ALA A 414 -11.22 42.38 22.09
N GLU A 415 -11.79 43.39 21.44
CA GLU A 415 -12.83 43.23 20.41
C GLU A 415 -12.32 42.48 19.17
N ARG A 416 -11.17 42.89 18.60
CA ARG A 416 -10.56 42.21 17.44
C ARG A 416 -10.13 40.78 17.77
N GLU A 417 -9.61 40.54 18.97
CA GLU A 417 -9.36 39.17 19.46
C GLU A 417 -10.65 38.34 19.55
N THR A 418 -11.73 38.91 20.09
CA THR A 418 -13.01 38.21 20.23
C THR A 418 -13.61 37.86 18.87
N VAL A 419 -13.51 38.78 17.90
CA VAL A 419 -13.91 38.53 16.50
C VAL A 419 -13.06 37.42 15.87
N LEU A 420 -11.73 37.45 16.00
CA LEU A 420 -10.86 36.42 15.43
C LEU A 420 -11.10 35.04 16.06
N LYS A 421 -11.23 34.96 17.39
CA LYS A 421 -11.59 33.71 18.10
C LYS A 421 -12.94 33.17 17.63
N GLY A 422 -13.95 34.03 17.50
CA GLY A 422 -15.27 33.67 16.98
C GLY A 422 -15.24 33.19 15.52
N GLN A 423 -14.49 33.86 14.65
CA GLN A 423 -14.33 33.46 13.25
C GLN A 423 -13.61 32.11 13.10
N ILE A 424 -12.57 31.85 13.90
CA ILE A 424 -11.88 30.55 13.93
C ILE A 424 -12.80 29.46 14.49
N GLN A 425 -13.56 29.72 15.55
CA GLN A 425 -14.51 28.73 16.07
C GLN A 425 -15.65 28.44 15.07
N ALA A 426 -16.07 29.43 14.28
CA ALA A 426 -17.07 29.27 13.22
C ALA A 426 -16.59 28.40 12.03
N VAL A 427 -15.31 28.03 11.95
CA VAL A 427 -14.79 27.03 10.99
C VAL A 427 -15.39 25.63 11.25
N ALA A 428 -15.88 25.37 12.48
CA ALA A 428 -16.56 24.12 12.85
C ALA A 428 -17.92 23.89 12.14
N ASN A 429 -18.45 24.89 11.42
CA ASN A 429 -19.74 24.79 10.71
C ASN A 429 -19.51 24.40 9.23
N PRO A 430 -20.08 23.30 8.72
CA PRO A 430 -19.95 22.91 7.31
C PRO A 430 -20.47 23.96 6.31
N ASP A 431 -21.45 24.79 6.69
CA ASP A 431 -21.99 25.84 5.82
C ASP A 431 -21.07 27.05 5.66
N ASN A 432 -19.97 27.12 6.42
CA ASN A 432 -19.04 28.25 6.43
C ASN A 432 -18.55 28.59 5.01
N THR A 433 -18.75 29.85 4.61
CA THR A 433 -18.46 30.34 3.25
C THR A 433 -16.98 30.32 2.91
N ILE A 434 -16.10 30.47 3.91
CA ILE A 434 -14.65 30.39 3.73
C ILE A 434 -14.22 28.93 3.56
N CYS A 435 -14.77 28.00 4.36
CA CYS A 435 -14.55 26.56 4.18
C CYS A 435 -14.96 26.11 2.77
N ARG A 436 -16.19 26.44 2.34
CA ARG A 436 -16.68 26.11 0.99
C ARG A 436 -15.86 26.73 -0.14
N LEU A 437 -15.31 27.93 0.07
CA LEU A 437 -14.41 28.59 -0.88
C LEU A 437 -13.04 27.91 -0.98
N ILE A 438 -12.46 27.47 0.15
CA ILE A 438 -11.18 26.75 0.18
C ILE A 438 -11.35 25.34 -0.39
N ASP A 439 -12.40 24.61 0.00
CA ASP A 439 -12.74 23.29 -0.56
C ASP A 439 -12.95 23.36 -2.08
N SER A 440 -13.76 24.30 -2.58
CA SER A 440 -13.96 24.48 -4.03
C SER A 440 -12.64 24.73 -4.79
N ARG A 441 -11.70 25.47 -4.19
CA ARG A 441 -10.35 25.68 -4.77
C ARG A 441 -9.49 24.41 -4.71
N ILE A 442 -9.54 23.65 -3.61
CA ILE A 442 -8.86 22.35 -3.47
C ILE A 442 -9.37 21.37 -4.52
N GLN A 443 -10.68 21.21 -4.65
CA GLN A 443 -11.30 20.31 -5.63
C GLN A 443 -10.92 20.70 -7.07
N LYS A 444 -11.00 21.99 -7.41
CA LYS A 444 -10.59 22.48 -8.73
C LYS A 444 -9.09 22.31 -9.00
N LEU A 445 -8.24 22.37 -7.96
CA LEU A 445 -6.83 22.03 -8.10
C LEU A 445 -6.65 20.54 -8.40
N LEU A 446 -7.29 19.64 -7.64
CA LEU A 446 -7.24 18.20 -7.87
C LEU A 446 -7.78 17.80 -9.25
N GLU A 447 -8.86 18.44 -9.71
CA GLU A 447 -9.42 18.29 -11.06
C GLU A 447 -8.41 18.68 -12.15
N ASN A 448 -7.81 19.87 -12.05
CA ASN A 448 -6.75 20.33 -12.97
C ASN A 448 -5.56 19.37 -12.98
N TYR A 449 -5.17 18.85 -11.81
CA TYR A 449 -4.06 17.90 -11.65
C TYR A 449 -4.35 16.54 -12.31
N LEU A 450 -5.58 16.02 -12.23
CA LEU A 450 -6.00 14.83 -12.96
C LEU A 450 -6.04 15.07 -14.48
N ALA A 451 -6.57 16.22 -14.92
CA ALA A 451 -6.64 16.58 -16.34
C ALA A 451 -5.25 16.82 -16.96
N SER A 452 -4.32 17.41 -16.21
CA SER A 452 -2.97 17.80 -16.66
C SER A 452 -1.93 16.65 -16.63
N SER A 453 -2.36 15.39 -16.65
CA SER A 453 -1.54 14.18 -16.45
C SER A 453 -0.34 14.00 -17.41
N HIS A 454 -0.17 14.86 -18.43
CA HIS A 454 0.95 14.85 -19.37
C HIS A 454 1.67 16.22 -19.54
N GLN A 455 1.31 17.26 -18.79
CA GLN A 455 1.91 18.60 -18.93
C GLN A 455 2.63 19.04 -17.64
N LYS A 456 3.88 19.51 -17.78
CA LYS A 456 4.74 19.98 -16.67
C LYS A 456 4.35 21.35 -16.11
N THR A 457 3.37 22.02 -16.69
CA THR A 457 2.91 23.35 -16.26
C THR A 457 1.96 23.22 -15.07
N LEU A 458 2.50 23.52 -13.89
CA LEU A 458 1.75 23.71 -12.65
C LEU A 458 0.56 24.67 -12.90
N PRO A 459 -0.67 24.36 -12.43
CA PRO A 459 -1.77 25.32 -12.48
C PRO A 459 -1.39 26.62 -11.73
N PRO A 460 -1.81 27.81 -12.22
CA PRO A 460 -1.51 29.06 -11.55
C PRO A 460 -2.10 29.10 -10.14
N ILE A 461 -1.37 29.72 -9.20
CA ILE A 461 -1.70 29.75 -7.77
C ILE A 461 -3.13 30.25 -7.57
N LEU A 462 -4.01 29.37 -7.09
CA LEU A 462 -5.38 29.75 -6.72
C LEU A 462 -5.32 30.64 -5.47
N GLY A 463 -5.55 31.94 -5.66
CA GLY A 463 -5.38 32.96 -4.62
C GLY A 463 -6.06 32.59 -3.30
N GLY A 464 -5.29 32.60 -2.22
CA GLY A 464 -5.70 32.13 -0.89
C GLY A 464 -5.21 30.73 -0.50
N LEU A 465 -4.78 29.88 -1.45
CA LEU A 465 -4.12 28.60 -1.13
C LEU A 465 -2.61 28.71 -0.92
N GLY A 466 -1.97 29.80 -1.38
CA GLY A 466 -0.51 30.01 -1.33
C GLY A 466 0.19 29.55 -0.05
N PRO A 467 -0.28 29.91 1.17
CA PRO A 467 0.32 29.45 2.42
C PRO A 467 0.39 27.92 2.58
N ILE A 468 -0.60 27.17 2.08
CA ILE A 468 -0.66 25.70 2.18
C ILE A 468 -0.28 24.98 0.87
N GLN A 469 0.17 25.73 -0.15
CA GLN A 469 0.31 25.24 -1.51
C GLN A 469 1.23 24.01 -1.61
N ARG A 470 2.45 24.07 -1.04
CA ARG A 470 3.41 22.95 -1.07
C ARG A 470 2.79 21.65 -0.55
N GLU A 471 2.19 21.70 0.64
CA GLU A 471 1.58 20.51 1.25
C GLU A 471 0.40 19.99 0.40
N LEU A 472 -0.40 20.88 -0.20
CA LEU A 472 -1.47 20.48 -1.12
C LEU A 472 -0.94 19.87 -2.42
N GLU A 473 0.20 20.33 -2.94
CA GLU A 473 0.89 19.75 -4.10
C GLU A 473 1.46 18.36 -3.80
N GLU A 474 2.00 18.15 -2.59
CA GLU A 474 2.44 16.84 -2.12
C GLU A 474 1.26 15.84 -2.06
N VAL A 475 0.11 16.23 -1.50
CA VAL A 475 -1.11 15.40 -1.45
C VAL A 475 -1.69 15.17 -2.85
N ALA A 476 -1.78 16.21 -3.69
CA ALA A 476 -2.24 16.09 -5.07
C ALA A 476 -1.32 15.14 -5.88
N ALA A 477 -0.01 15.17 -5.66
CA ALA A 477 0.92 14.26 -6.30
C ALA A 477 0.77 12.79 -5.84
N LYS A 478 0.45 12.54 -4.55
CA LYS A 478 0.04 11.19 -4.09
C LYS A 478 -1.21 10.71 -4.83
N TYR A 479 -2.26 11.53 -4.81
CA TYR A 479 -3.56 11.24 -5.39
C TYR A 479 -3.51 10.99 -6.91
N VAL A 480 -2.82 11.84 -7.68
CA VAL A 480 -2.70 11.65 -9.13
C VAL A 480 -1.93 10.38 -9.47
N ARG A 481 -0.87 10.03 -8.74
CA ARG A 481 -0.15 8.75 -8.95
C ARG A 481 -1.09 7.56 -8.71
N LEU A 482 -1.83 7.57 -7.61
CA LEU A 482 -2.79 6.54 -7.21
C LEU A 482 -3.88 6.35 -8.29
N VAL A 483 -4.55 7.44 -8.67
CA VAL A 483 -5.65 7.43 -9.65
C VAL A 483 -5.16 7.04 -11.06
N ASN A 484 -4.01 7.55 -11.50
CA ASN A 484 -3.50 7.22 -12.83
C ASN A 484 -2.95 5.79 -12.92
N TYR A 485 -2.39 5.25 -11.83
CA TYR A 485 -2.06 3.83 -11.77
C TYR A 485 -3.33 2.97 -11.86
N ASN A 486 -4.34 3.28 -11.04
CA ASN A 486 -5.60 2.53 -11.03
C ASN A 486 -6.29 2.56 -12.42
N LYS A 487 -6.35 3.72 -13.09
CA LYS A 487 -6.81 3.82 -14.50
C LYS A 487 -5.97 2.96 -15.45
N MET A 488 -4.64 3.01 -15.36
CA MET A 488 -3.75 2.20 -16.21
C MET A 488 -4.05 0.69 -16.09
N VAL A 489 -4.43 0.20 -14.91
CA VAL A 489 -4.92 -1.19 -14.75
C VAL A 489 -6.34 -1.35 -15.32
N PHE A 490 -7.29 -0.54 -14.84
CA PHE A 490 -8.72 -0.85 -14.89
C PHE A 490 -9.57 -0.08 -15.93
N SER A 491 -9.02 0.89 -16.68
CA SER A 491 -9.78 1.63 -17.71
C SER A 491 -10.60 0.75 -18.66
N PRO A 492 -10.12 -0.41 -19.17
CA PRO A 492 -10.94 -1.29 -20.02
C PRO A 492 -12.27 -1.74 -19.38
N TYR A 493 -12.32 -1.88 -18.04
CA TYR A 493 -13.55 -2.19 -17.32
C TYR A 493 -14.42 -0.94 -17.13
N TYR A 494 -13.81 0.20 -16.80
CA TYR A 494 -14.52 1.48 -16.70
C TYR A 494 -15.17 1.87 -18.02
N ASP A 495 -14.47 1.72 -19.14
CA ASP A 495 -14.96 2.06 -20.47
C ASP A 495 -16.10 1.11 -20.91
N ALA A 496 -16.00 -0.19 -20.58
CA ALA A 496 -17.06 -1.18 -20.80
C ALA A 496 -18.30 -0.99 -19.90
N VAL A 497 -18.15 -0.31 -18.76
CA VAL A 497 -19.26 0.09 -17.88
C VAL A 497 -19.88 1.41 -18.37
N LEU A 498 -19.07 2.43 -18.64
CA LEU A 498 -19.51 3.73 -19.16
C LEU A 498 -20.23 3.60 -20.51
N GLY A 499 -19.76 2.71 -21.39
CA GLY A 499 -20.46 2.39 -22.64
C GLY A 499 -21.87 1.84 -22.43
N LYS A 500 -22.14 1.11 -21.34
CA LYS A 500 -23.49 0.60 -20.98
C LYS A 500 -24.35 1.63 -20.25
N ILE A 501 -23.72 2.60 -19.59
CA ILE A 501 -24.39 3.72 -18.92
C ILE A 501 -24.90 4.70 -19.97
N LEU A 502 -23.99 5.24 -20.80
CA LEU A 502 -24.30 6.34 -21.71
C LEU A 502 -25.19 5.91 -22.89
N THR A 503 -25.15 4.65 -23.32
CA THR A 503 -26.09 4.12 -24.33
C THR A 503 -27.49 3.83 -23.79
N LYS A 504 -27.69 3.80 -22.47
CA LYS A 504 -29.03 3.65 -21.86
C LYS A 504 -29.82 4.96 -21.81
N GLU A 505 -29.19 6.10 -22.06
CA GLU A 505 -29.83 7.42 -22.01
C GLU A 505 -30.49 7.82 -23.36
N GLU A 506 -30.02 7.27 -24.49
CA GLU A 506 -30.54 7.60 -25.83
C GLU A 506 -31.94 7.05 -26.21
N PRO A 507 -32.50 5.94 -25.66
CA PRO A 507 -33.71 5.31 -26.19
C PRO A 507 -35.06 5.88 -25.68
N GLN A 508 -35.12 7.14 -25.21
CA GLN A 508 -36.38 7.80 -24.82
C GLN A 508 -36.80 8.99 -25.72
N LEU A 509 -36.03 9.35 -26.75
CA LEU A 509 -36.32 10.46 -27.65
C LEU A 509 -36.40 10.06 -29.14
N VAL A 510 -37.12 8.98 -29.42
CA VAL A 510 -37.68 8.70 -30.76
C VAL A 510 -39.20 8.64 -30.63
N GLY A 511 -39.90 9.52 -31.34
CA GLY A 511 -41.33 9.75 -31.16
C GLY A 511 -42.21 8.58 -31.63
N LYS A 512 -43.44 8.52 -31.07
CA LYS A 512 -44.53 7.79 -31.71
C LYS A 512 -44.81 8.42 -33.08
N PRO A 513 -44.99 7.66 -34.17
CA PRO A 513 -45.68 8.18 -35.34
C PRO A 513 -47.14 8.46 -34.97
N GLU A 514 -47.68 9.59 -35.44
CA GLU A 514 -49.12 9.81 -35.46
C GLU A 514 -49.69 9.11 -36.69
N GLU A 515 -50.56 8.12 -36.49
CA GLU A 515 -51.41 7.58 -37.56
C GLU A 515 -52.67 8.43 -37.69
N SER A 516 -53.10 8.67 -38.93
CA SER A 516 -54.33 9.41 -39.31
C SER A 516 -55.17 8.57 -40.26
#